data_AF-A0A368GPV8-F1
#
_entry.id   AF-A0A368GPV8-F1
#
_cell.length_a   1.000
_cell.length_b   1.000
_cell.length_c   1.000
_cell.angle_alpha   90.00
_cell.angle_beta   90.00
_cell.angle_gamma   90.00
#
_symmetry.space_group_name_H-M   'P 1'
#
loop_
_entity.id
_entity.type
_entity.pdbx_description
1 polymer ?
#
loop_
_entity_poly.entity_id
_entity_poly.type
_entity_poly.pdbx_seq_one_letter_code
_entity_poly.pdbx_strand_id
1 'polypeptide(L)'
;MYFFLFQYSSVQIYQRMWRYMESQVPSVFVSSYAEGIERVRSHKGRYAFLLEATANEYENTRKPCDTMKVGANLNSIGYGVATPFGSDWKDHINLAILALQERGELKKLENKWWYDRGQCDQGITVDGSSASLNLSKVAGIFYILMGGMIASMIAALGEFLYRSRIEARKANSNSLVGNFAKNLKSALSSQLRLSIQGGAVAQPGSQSHEALRRQQAASFLPASNNDEKNERTVERGSGLGPAFPYNTAV
;
A
#
# COMPACT_ATOMS: atom_id res chain seq x y z
N MET A 1 29.53 -31.27 -4.30
CA MET A 1 30.66 -30.63 -5.03
C MET A 1 30.98 -29.24 -4.48
N TYR A 2 30.05 -28.27 -4.52
CA TYR A 2 30.28 -26.87 -4.10
C TYR A 2 30.71 -26.65 -2.63
N PHE A 3 30.36 -27.57 -1.71
CA PHE A 3 30.82 -27.60 -0.31
C PHE A 3 32.33 -27.31 -0.16
N PHE A 4 33.16 -27.99 -0.95
CA PHE A 4 34.62 -27.89 -0.84
C PHE A 4 35.17 -26.52 -1.25
N LEU A 5 34.47 -25.79 -2.14
CA LEU A 5 34.86 -24.42 -2.51
C LEU A 5 34.82 -23.51 -1.27
N PHE A 6 33.76 -23.58 -0.48
CA PHE A 6 33.58 -22.74 0.70
C PHE A 6 34.44 -23.19 1.88
N GLN A 7 34.59 -24.51 2.08
CA GLN A 7 35.39 -25.08 3.16
C GLN A 7 36.89 -24.79 3.02
N TYR A 8 37.46 -24.94 1.82
CA TYR A 8 38.90 -24.78 1.57
C TYR A 8 39.29 -23.40 1.03
N SER A 9 38.35 -22.45 0.89
CA SER A 9 38.69 -21.10 0.43
C SER A 9 39.52 -20.32 1.45
N SER A 10 40.54 -19.62 0.97
CA SER A 10 41.26 -18.57 1.72
C SER A 10 40.51 -17.23 1.77
N VAL A 11 39.41 -17.07 1.02
CA VAL A 11 38.66 -15.81 0.95
C VAL A 11 37.74 -15.67 2.18
N GLN A 12 37.96 -14.61 2.96
CA GLN A 12 37.24 -14.28 4.20
C GLN A 12 35.70 -14.40 4.08
N ILE A 13 35.10 -13.95 2.98
CA ILE A 13 33.64 -14.01 2.79
C ILE A 13 33.15 -15.45 2.62
N TYR A 14 33.86 -16.28 1.86
CA TYR A 14 33.52 -17.69 1.65
C TYR A 14 33.69 -18.50 2.94
N GLN A 15 34.69 -18.19 3.77
CA GLN A 15 34.82 -18.79 5.10
C GLN A 15 33.71 -18.35 6.09
N ARG A 16 33.18 -17.13 5.95
CA ARG A 16 32.03 -16.68 6.74
C ARG A 16 30.74 -17.38 6.28
N MET A 17 30.53 -17.50 4.97
CA MET A 17 29.43 -18.27 4.39
C MET A 17 29.51 -19.75 4.81
N TRP A 18 30.70 -20.34 4.79
CA TRP A 18 30.94 -21.72 5.26
C TRP A 18 30.45 -21.92 6.69
N ARG A 19 30.97 -21.12 7.65
CA ARG A 19 30.56 -21.18 9.07
C ARG A 19 29.06 -20.95 9.27
N TYR A 20 28.45 -20.06 8.48
CA TYR A 20 27.00 -19.84 8.53
C TYR A 20 26.23 -21.09 8.09
N MET A 21 26.61 -21.70 6.95
CA MET A 21 25.95 -22.91 6.43
C MET A 21 26.12 -24.12 7.37
N GLU A 22 27.31 -24.28 7.94
CA GLU A 22 27.64 -25.37 8.88
C GLU A 22 26.91 -25.25 10.23
N SER A 23 26.60 -24.02 10.68
CA SER A 23 25.92 -23.78 11.97
C SER A 23 24.39 -23.78 11.92
N GLN A 24 23.76 -23.88 10.73
CA GLN A 24 22.29 -23.85 10.65
C GLN A 24 21.64 -25.17 11.05
N VAL A 25 20.62 -25.07 11.91
CA VAL A 25 19.69 -26.15 12.25
C VAL A 25 18.26 -25.65 11.98
N PRO A 26 17.48 -26.30 11.10
CA PRO A 26 17.80 -27.48 10.30
C PRO A 26 18.84 -27.23 9.20
N SER A 27 19.50 -28.29 8.73
CA SER A 27 20.54 -28.23 7.70
C SER A 27 20.06 -27.49 6.44
N VAL A 28 20.90 -26.57 5.95
CA VAL A 28 20.69 -25.85 4.67
C VAL A 28 21.16 -26.64 3.45
N PHE A 29 21.92 -27.71 3.65
CA PHE A 29 22.38 -28.60 2.59
C PHE A 29 21.25 -29.50 2.10
N VAL A 30 21.34 -29.90 0.83
CA VAL A 30 20.40 -30.79 0.13
C VAL A 30 21.18 -31.88 -0.60
N SER A 31 20.53 -33.01 -0.85
CA SER A 31 21.15 -34.19 -1.49
C SER A 31 21.20 -34.11 -3.02
N SER A 32 20.27 -33.38 -3.64
CA SER A 32 20.11 -33.31 -5.10
C SER A 32 19.73 -31.90 -5.58
N TYR A 33 19.95 -31.62 -6.87
CA TYR A 33 19.52 -30.34 -7.46
C TYR A 33 18.00 -30.17 -7.42
N ALA A 34 17.22 -31.22 -7.72
CA ALA A 34 15.75 -31.14 -7.68
C ALA A 34 15.22 -30.77 -6.28
N GLU A 35 15.80 -31.36 -5.22
CA GLU A 35 15.48 -31.00 -3.84
C GLU A 35 15.84 -29.54 -3.53
N GLY A 36 17.02 -29.08 -3.98
CA GLY A 36 17.46 -27.68 -3.81
C GLY A 36 16.54 -26.68 -4.49
N ILE A 37 16.17 -26.93 -5.75
CA ILE A 37 15.29 -26.07 -6.55
C ILE A 37 13.88 -26.02 -5.92
N GLU A 38 13.32 -27.16 -5.53
CA GLU A 38 11.99 -27.20 -4.88
C GLU A 38 12.02 -26.53 -3.48
N ARG A 39 13.14 -26.65 -2.75
CA ARG A 39 13.36 -25.92 -1.50
C ARG A 39 13.38 -24.41 -1.73
N VAL A 40 14.00 -23.93 -2.81
CA VAL A 40 13.95 -22.52 -3.21
C VAL A 40 12.51 -22.07 -3.46
N ARG A 41 11.79 -22.75 -4.37
CA ARG A 41 10.39 -22.45 -4.74
C ARG A 41 9.46 -22.37 -3.53
N SER A 42 9.51 -23.37 -2.67
CA SER A 42 8.67 -23.46 -1.45
C SER A 42 8.94 -22.36 -0.42
N HIS A 43 10.18 -21.85 -0.34
CA HIS A 43 10.57 -20.87 0.69
C HIS A 43 10.28 -19.40 0.31
N LYS A 44 9.87 -19.12 -0.94
CA LYS A 44 9.39 -17.81 -1.43
C LYS A 44 10.34 -16.64 -1.08
N GLY A 45 11.59 -16.72 -1.56
CA GLY A 45 12.59 -15.67 -1.38
C GLY A 45 13.37 -15.71 -0.05
N ARG A 46 13.10 -16.67 0.84
CA ARG A 46 13.82 -16.83 2.12
C ARG A 46 14.94 -17.87 2.11
N TYR A 47 15.10 -18.59 1.00
CA TYR A 47 16.19 -19.52 0.76
C TYR A 47 16.72 -19.25 -0.65
N ALA A 48 18.04 -19.19 -0.79
CA ALA A 48 18.73 -19.15 -2.06
C ALA A 48 19.59 -20.41 -2.15
N PHE A 49 19.61 -21.04 -3.32
CA PHE A 49 20.45 -22.20 -3.58
C PHE A 49 21.77 -21.77 -4.22
N LEU A 50 22.76 -22.66 -4.21
CA LEU A 50 24.05 -22.44 -4.86
C LEU A 50 24.38 -23.71 -5.67
N LEU A 51 24.20 -23.60 -6.98
CA LEU A 51 24.46 -24.65 -7.97
C LEU A 51 25.34 -24.12 -9.11
N GLU A 52 25.58 -24.98 -10.10
CA GLU A 52 26.36 -24.61 -11.28
C GLU A 52 25.66 -23.58 -12.18
N ALA A 53 26.42 -22.65 -12.75
CA ALA A 53 25.87 -21.59 -13.60
C ALA A 53 25.07 -22.14 -14.80
N THR A 54 25.53 -23.24 -15.41
CA THR A 54 24.86 -23.93 -16.54
C THR A 54 23.55 -24.57 -16.12
N ALA A 55 23.48 -25.17 -14.94
CA ALA A 55 22.27 -25.75 -14.38
C ALA A 55 21.25 -24.67 -13.97
N ASN A 56 21.73 -23.57 -13.39
CA ASN A 56 20.90 -22.40 -13.08
C ASN A 56 20.25 -21.82 -14.35
N GLU A 57 21.07 -21.58 -15.37
CA GLU A 57 20.61 -21.04 -16.66
C GLU A 57 19.65 -21.99 -17.39
N TYR A 58 19.81 -23.30 -17.21
CA TYR A 58 18.86 -24.29 -17.71
C TYR A 58 17.51 -24.23 -16.97
N GLU A 59 17.51 -24.23 -15.63
CA GLU A 59 16.28 -24.21 -14.84
C GLU A 59 15.51 -22.89 -14.97
N ASN A 60 16.21 -21.77 -15.18
CA ASN A 60 15.62 -20.47 -15.49
C ASN A 60 14.80 -20.48 -16.81
N THR A 61 15.14 -21.35 -17.78
CA THR A 61 14.34 -21.52 -19.00
C THR A 61 13.24 -22.59 -18.88
N ARG A 62 13.02 -23.19 -17.70
CA ARG A 62 12.02 -24.25 -17.46
C ARG A 62 10.80 -23.73 -16.71
N LYS A 63 9.64 -24.30 -17.04
CA LYS A 63 8.39 -23.97 -16.32
C LYS A 63 8.49 -24.42 -14.85
N PRO A 64 7.95 -23.64 -13.90
CA PRO A 64 7.03 -22.51 -14.11
C PRO A 64 7.70 -21.12 -14.22
N CYS A 65 8.98 -21.03 -14.61
CA CYS A 65 9.68 -19.76 -14.86
C CYS A 65 9.79 -18.87 -13.61
N ASP A 66 9.90 -19.51 -12.45
CA ASP A 66 9.85 -18.93 -11.11
C ASP A 66 11.24 -18.85 -10.43
N THR A 67 12.28 -19.30 -11.12
CA THR A 67 13.67 -19.19 -10.70
C THR A 67 14.35 -18.04 -11.42
N MET A 68 15.44 -17.51 -10.88
CA MET A 68 16.30 -16.57 -11.60
C MET A 68 17.73 -16.62 -11.08
N LYS A 69 18.70 -16.51 -11.99
CA LYS A 69 20.11 -16.31 -11.63
C LYS A 69 20.33 -14.90 -11.11
N VAL A 70 21.02 -14.76 -9.97
CA VAL A 70 21.37 -13.46 -9.39
C VAL A 70 22.89 -13.32 -9.22
N GLY A 71 23.44 -12.22 -9.73
CA GLY A 71 24.86 -11.88 -9.59
C GLY A 71 25.79 -12.60 -10.56
N ALA A 72 27.10 -12.43 -10.33
CA ALA A 72 28.16 -13.06 -11.12
C ALA A 72 28.50 -14.46 -10.60
N ASN A 73 29.11 -15.29 -11.46
CA ASN A 73 29.59 -16.62 -11.07
C ASN A 73 30.67 -16.50 -9.98
N LEU A 74 30.58 -17.30 -8.92
CA LEU A 74 31.54 -17.28 -7.80
C LEU A 74 32.93 -17.86 -8.16
N ASN A 75 32.97 -18.66 -9.23
CA ASN A 75 34.16 -19.26 -9.82
C ASN A 75 33.95 -19.54 -11.31
N SER A 76 35.04 -19.83 -12.01
CA SER A 76 35.03 -20.28 -13.41
C SER A 76 35.46 -21.74 -13.47
N ILE A 77 34.49 -22.65 -13.49
CA ILE A 77 34.71 -24.09 -13.77
C ILE A 77 34.24 -24.34 -15.21
N GLY A 78 34.94 -25.24 -15.91
CA GLY A 78 34.53 -25.73 -17.23
C GLY A 78 34.46 -27.25 -17.25
N TYR A 79 33.56 -27.80 -18.07
CA TYR A 79 33.50 -29.24 -18.32
C TYR A 79 34.59 -29.67 -19.31
N GLY A 80 35.05 -30.91 -19.18
CA GLY A 80 36.00 -31.54 -20.10
C GLY A 80 35.65 -33.00 -20.35
N VAL A 81 36.05 -33.52 -21.51
CA VAL A 81 35.89 -34.95 -21.85
C VAL A 81 37.04 -35.73 -21.22
N ALA A 82 36.71 -36.62 -20.27
CA ALA A 82 37.70 -37.46 -19.62
C ALA A 82 38.06 -38.68 -20.47
N THR A 83 39.35 -38.97 -20.60
CA THR A 83 39.89 -40.20 -21.19
C THR A 83 40.76 -40.94 -20.17
N PRO A 84 40.93 -42.28 -20.26
CA PRO A 84 41.89 -43.00 -19.44
C PRO A 84 43.31 -42.43 -19.58
N PHE A 85 44.10 -42.51 -18.49
CA PHE A 85 45.50 -42.12 -18.52
C PHE A 85 46.28 -42.93 -19.57
N GLY A 86 47.05 -42.23 -20.42
CA GLY A 86 47.81 -42.86 -21.50
C GLY A 86 46.99 -43.24 -22.74
N SER A 87 45.75 -42.79 -22.89
CA SER A 87 44.94 -43.08 -24.09
C SER A 87 45.34 -42.25 -25.30
N ASP A 88 45.63 -42.90 -26.43
CA ASP A 88 45.95 -42.27 -27.73
C ASP A 88 44.81 -41.37 -28.28
N TRP A 89 43.59 -41.58 -27.79
CA TRP A 89 42.42 -40.78 -28.16
C TRP A 89 42.41 -39.38 -27.56
N LYS A 90 43.19 -39.13 -26.50
CA LYS A 90 43.22 -37.85 -25.78
C LYS A 90 43.48 -36.67 -26.73
N ASP A 91 44.54 -36.75 -27.53
CA ASP A 91 44.97 -35.64 -28.38
C ASP A 91 44.04 -35.48 -29.59
N HIS A 92 43.54 -36.58 -30.14
CA HIS A 92 42.51 -36.59 -31.19
C HIS A 92 41.21 -35.90 -30.73
N ILE A 93 40.72 -36.23 -29.52
CA ILE A 93 39.53 -35.62 -28.92
C ILE A 93 39.78 -34.14 -28.62
N ASN A 94 40.95 -33.78 -28.08
CA ASN A 94 41.29 -32.39 -27.78
C ASN A 94 41.31 -31.51 -29.04
N LEU A 95 41.94 -31.98 -30.12
CA LEU A 95 41.94 -31.31 -31.43
C LEU A 95 40.52 -31.18 -32.02
N ALA A 96 39.69 -32.22 -31.89
CA ALA A 96 38.30 -32.18 -32.35
C ALA A 96 37.45 -31.15 -31.57
N ILE A 97 37.63 -31.05 -30.25
CA ILE A 97 36.94 -30.04 -29.41
C ILE A 97 37.36 -28.62 -29.82
N LEU A 98 38.67 -28.39 -30.02
CA LEU A 98 39.18 -27.09 -30.48
C LEU A 98 38.59 -26.69 -31.85
N ALA A 99 38.54 -27.63 -32.81
CA ALA A 99 37.94 -27.40 -34.12
C ALA A 99 36.43 -27.12 -34.06
N LEU A 100 35.69 -27.75 -33.13
CA LEU A 100 34.26 -27.47 -32.89
C LEU A 100 34.04 -26.11 -32.21
N GLN A 101 34.96 -25.68 -31.35
CA GLN A 101 34.94 -24.38 -30.70
C GLN A 101 35.23 -23.25 -31.69
N GLU A 102 36.27 -23.38 -32.52
CA GLU A 102 36.65 -22.40 -33.55
C GLU A 102 35.52 -22.20 -34.58
N ARG A 103 34.82 -23.28 -34.95
CA ARG A 103 33.65 -23.24 -35.86
C ARG A 103 32.38 -22.73 -35.20
N GLY A 104 32.37 -22.50 -33.88
CA GLY A 104 31.20 -22.05 -33.12
C GLY A 104 30.08 -23.10 -32.96
N GLU A 105 30.28 -24.35 -33.40
CA GLU A 105 29.26 -25.41 -33.31
C GLU A 105 28.90 -25.74 -31.85
N LEU A 106 29.85 -25.61 -30.91
CA LEU A 106 29.56 -25.75 -29.47
C LEU A 106 28.56 -24.69 -28.98
N LYS A 107 28.70 -23.43 -29.40
CA LYS A 107 27.80 -22.34 -28.99
C LYS A 107 26.41 -22.49 -29.64
N LYS A 108 26.37 -22.99 -30.87
CA LYS A 108 25.13 -23.33 -31.58
C LYS A 108 24.39 -24.49 -30.88
N LEU A 109 25.11 -25.49 -30.37
CA LEU A 109 24.54 -26.56 -29.55
C LEU A 109 24.04 -26.06 -28.19
N GLU A 110 24.80 -25.20 -27.51
CA GLU A 110 24.38 -24.55 -26.26
C GLU A 110 23.05 -23.81 -26.47
N ASN A 111 22.99 -22.89 -27.44
CA ASN A 111 21.78 -22.13 -27.73
C ASN A 111 20.58 -23.05 -28.05
N LYS A 112 20.81 -24.09 -28.84
CA LYS A 112 19.79 -25.08 -29.22
C LYS A 112 19.20 -25.84 -28.03
N TRP A 113 19.98 -26.14 -27.01
CA TRP A 113 19.52 -26.95 -25.88
C TRP A 113 19.05 -26.13 -24.66
N TRP A 114 19.58 -24.91 -24.48
CA TRP A 114 19.17 -24.00 -23.39
C TRP A 114 18.05 -23.03 -23.79
N TYR A 115 18.15 -22.38 -24.95
CA TYR A 115 17.26 -21.26 -25.34
C TYR A 115 16.21 -21.69 -26.37
N ASP A 116 16.59 -22.32 -27.49
CA ASP A 116 15.63 -22.74 -28.53
C ASP A 116 14.63 -23.81 -28.04
N ARG A 117 15.01 -24.56 -26.99
CA ARG A 117 14.13 -25.50 -26.27
C ARG A 117 13.73 -25.01 -24.88
N GLY A 118 13.91 -23.73 -24.60
CA GLY A 118 13.35 -23.06 -23.43
C GLY A 118 11.82 -23.20 -23.44
N GLN A 119 11.24 -23.39 -22.26
CA GLN A 119 9.80 -23.47 -22.04
C GLN A 119 9.23 -22.15 -21.51
N CYS A 120 10.10 -21.24 -21.11
CA CYS A 120 9.81 -19.87 -20.72
C CYS A 120 10.09 -18.96 -21.92
N ASP A 121 9.08 -18.17 -22.33
CA ASP A 121 9.32 -17.07 -23.25
C ASP A 121 10.30 -16.08 -22.58
N GLN A 122 11.41 -15.77 -23.25
CA GLN A 122 12.42 -14.85 -22.70
C GLN A 122 11.91 -13.41 -22.69
N GLY A 123 11.12 -13.06 -21.67
CA GLY A 123 10.65 -11.68 -21.46
C GLY A 123 9.75 -11.11 -22.55
N ILE A 124 9.28 -11.93 -23.50
CA ILE A 124 8.19 -11.58 -24.44
C ILE A 124 6.86 -12.22 -23.99
N THR A 125 6.67 -12.32 -22.67
CA THR A 125 5.39 -11.85 -22.15
C THR A 125 5.25 -10.41 -22.58
N VAL A 126 4.37 -10.16 -23.55
CA VAL A 126 4.06 -8.81 -24.00
C VAL A 126 3.57 -8.00 -22.80
N ASP A 127 4.43 -7.14 -22.26
CA ASP A 127 4.13 -6.21 -21.14
C ASP A 127 3.14 -5.09 -21.54
N GLY A 128 2.37 -5.31 -22.61
CA GLY A 128 1.16 -4.57 -22.95
C GLY A 128 -0.03 -4.84 -22.01
N SER A 129 0.12 -5.72 -21.01
CA SER A 129 -0.97 -6.13 -20.10
C SER A 129 -0.64 -6.06 -18.60
N SER A 130 0.24 -5.17 -18.13
CA SER A 130 0.19 -4.64 -16.74
C SER A 130 1.11 -3.45 -16.39
N ALA A 131 1.65 -2.74 -17.39
CA ALA A 131 2.06 -1.32 -17.20
C ALA A 131 0.84 -0.37 -17.04
N SER A 132 -0.38 -0.91 -16.94
CA SER A 132 -1.53 -0.16 -16.46
C SER A 132 -1.29 0.31 -15.02
N LEU A 133 -1.69 1.56 -14.74
CA LEU A 133 -1.60 2.18 -13.42
C LEU A 133 -2.52 1.45 -12.44
N ASN A 134 -2.04 0.34 -11.89
CA ASN A 134 -2.81 -0.53 -11.01
C ASN A 134 -3.44 0.26 -9.86
N LEU A 135 -4.75 0.09 -9.67
CA LEU A 135 -5.54 0.84 -8.67
C LEU A 135 -4.90 0.76 -7.27
N SER A 136 -4.27 -0.36 -6.94
CA SER A 136 -3.51 -0.59 -5.70
C SER A 136 -2.36 0.40 -5.44
N LYS A 137 -1.77 0.99 -6.49
CA LYS A 137 -0.74 2.06 -6.37
C LYS A 137 -1.36 3.43 -6.12
N VAL A 138 -2.58 3.67 -6.61
CA VAL A 138 -3.33 4.94 -6.52
C VAL A 138 -4.25 4.95 -5.29
N ALA A 139 -4.55 3.79 -4.69
CA ALA A 139 -5.45 3.60 -3.55
C ALA A 139 -5.17 4.54 -2.35
N GLY A 140 -3.90 4.89 -2.11
CA GLY A 140 -3.51 5.86 -1.08
C GLY A 140 -4.24 7.21 -1.18
N ILE A 141 -4.49 7.69 -2.39
CA ILE A 141 -5.18 8.97 -2.64
C ILE A 141 -6.66 8.86 -2.25
N PHE A 142 -7.32 7.74 -2.55
CA PHE A 142 -8.71 7.49 -2.15
C PHE A 142 -8.89 7.43 -0.62
N TYR A 143 -7.94 6.83 0.09
CA TYR A 143 -7.96 6.80 1.56
C TYR A 143 -7.81 8.20 2.17
N ILE A 144 -6.95 9.07 1.60
CA ILE A 144 -6.80 10.46 2.05
C ILE A 144 -8.10 11.25 1.84
N LEU A 145 -8.76 11.09 0.68
CA LEU A 145 -10.03 11.75 0.39
C LEU A 145 -11.15 11.32 1.36
N MET A 146 -11.30 10.03 1.62
CA MET A 146 -12.26 9.52 2.61
C MET A 146 -11.96 10.02 4.02
N GLY A 147 -10.69 10.01 4.43
CA GLY A 147 -10.26 10.56 5.72
C GLY A 147 -10.58 12.05 5.86
N GLY A 148 -10.32 12.85 4.81
CA GLY A 148 -10.64 14.28 4.78
C GLY A 148 -12.14 14.57 4.89
N MET A 149 -12.98 13.78 4.21
CA MET A 149 -14.44 13.90 4.29
C MET A 149 -14.98 13.57 5.70
N ILE A 150 -14.44 12.52 6.34
CA ILE A 150 -14.84 12.14 7.71
C ILE A 150 -14.37 13.20 8.72
N ALA A 151 -13.13 13.68 8.60
CA ALA A 151 -12.58 14.70 9.48
C ALA A 151 -13.35 16.03 9.41
N SER A 152 -13.73 16.48 8.20
CA SER A 152 -14.52 17.71 8.02
C SER A 152 -15.93 17.59 8.62
N MET A 153 -16.58 16.43 8.47
CA MET A 153 -17.88 16.14 9.07
C MET A 153 -17.82 16.18 10.60
N ILE A 154 -16.78 15.59 11.21
CA ILE A 154 -16.57 15.63 12.66
C ILE A 154 -16.29 17.05 13.16
N ALA A 155 -15.46 17.82 12.43
CA ALA A 155 -15.17 19.21 12.78
C ALA A 155 -16.43 20.09 12.75
N ALA A 156 -17.27 19.95 11.71
CA ALA A 156 -18.54 20.67 11.60
C ALA A 156 -19.51 20.33 12.74
N LEU A 157 -19.66 19.05 13.09
CA LEU A 157 -20.47 18.63 14.24
C LEU A 157 -19.88 19.13 15.57
N GLY A 158 -18.56 19.11 15.73
CA GLY A 158 -17.87 19.62 16.91
C GLY A 158 -18.10 21.12 17.11
N GLU A 159 -17.95 21.93 16.07
CA GLU A 159 -18.27 23.37 16.10
C GLU A 159 -19.74 23.62 16.38
N PHE A 160 -20.65 22.88 15.73
CA PHE A 160 -22.09 23.04 15.94
C PHE A 160 -22.52 22.74 17.38
N LEU A 161 -21.97 21.67 17.97
CA LEU A 161 -22.17 21.33 19.38
C LEU A 161 -21.52 22.35 20.33
N TYR A 162 -20.34 22.88 19.99
CA TYR A 162 -19.69 23.93 20.79
C TYR A 162 -20.48 25.24 20.79
N ARG A 163 -20.90 25.72 19.62
CA ARG A 163 -21.71 26.94 19.44
C ARG A 163 -23.06 26.81 20.16
N SER A 164 -23.80 25.73 19.91
CA SER A 164 -25.10 25.49 20.58
C SER A 164 -24.99 25.37 22.11
N ARG A 165 -23.91 24.77 22.65
CA ARG A 165 -23.66 24.75 24.11
C ARG A 165 -23.29 26.11 24.67
N ILE A 166 -22.54 26.95 23.94
CA ILE A 166 -22.25 28.34 24.36
C ILE A 166 -23.51 29.20 24.32
N GLU A 167 -24.33 29.07 23.28
CA GLU A 167 -25.58 29.83 23.15
C GLU A 167 -26.60 29.41 24.22
N ALA A 168 -26.75 28.11 24.50
CA ALA A 168 -27.55 27.62 25.63
C ALA A 168 -27.03 28.13 26.99
N ARG A 169 -25.70 28.20 27.20
CA ARG A 169 -25.12 28.82 28.40
C ARG A 169 -25.40 30.32 28.47
N LYS A 170 -25.26 31.06 27.37
CA LYS A 170 -25.61 32.49 27.31
C LYS A 170 -27.09 32.72 27.58
N ALA A 171 -27.98 31.90 27.04
CA ALA A 171 -29.42 31.97 27.33
C ALA A 171 -29.72 31.69 28.81
N ASN A 172 -29.08 30.68 29.41
CA ASN A 172 -29.26 30.36 30.83
C ASN A 172 -28.68 31.46 31.76
N SER A 173 -27.50 31.99 31.45
CA SER A 173 -26.88 33.11 32.19
C SER A 173 -27.68 34.41 32.03
N ASN A 174 -28.18 34.73 30.83
CA ASN A 174 -29.02 35.90 30.60
C ASN A 174 -30.39 35.77 31.29
N SER A 175 -30.94 34.56 31.39
CA SER A 175 -32.15 34.27 32.16
C SER A 175 -31.89 34.43 33.66
N LEU A 176 -30.84 33.80 34.21
CA LEU A 176 -30.52 33.87 35.64
C LEU A 176 -30.13 35.28 36.09
N VAL A 177 -29.19 35.93 35.38
CA VAL A 177 -28.78 37.31 35.69
C VAL A 177 -29.89 38.30 35.37
N GLY A 178 -30.66 38.11 34.29
CA GLY A 178 -31.79 38.97 33.94
C GLY A 178 -32.94 38.87 34.94
N ASN A 179 -33.25 37.68 35.45
CA ASN A 179 -34.28 37.48 36.47
C ASN A 179 -33.80 37.92 37.86
N PHE A 180 -32.52 37.68 38.20
CA PHE A 180 -31.93 38.21 39.43
C PHE A 180 -31.88 39.74 39.42
N ALA A 181 -31.48 40.37 38.31
CA ALA A 181 -31.50 41.83 38.17
C ALA A 181 -32.92 42.41 38.19
N LYS A 182 -33.91 41.73 37.61
CA LYS A 182 -35.34 42.13 37.72
C LYS A 182 -35.84 42.04 39.17
N ASN A 183 -35.53 40.95 39.87
CA ASN A 183 -35.92 40.75 41.28
C ASN A 183 -35.19 41.69 42.23
N LEU A 184 -33.91 41.98 41.98
CA LEU A 184 -33.15 42.97 42.74
C LEU A 184 -33.67 44.38 42.48
N LYS A 185 -34.00 44.72 41.22
CA LYS A 185 -34.57 46.03 40.87
C LYS A 185 -35.96 46.24 41.47
N SER A 186 -36.81 45.22 41.53
CA SER A 186 -38.12 45.33 42.20
C SER A 186 -37.96 45.47 43.71
N ALA A 187 -37.08 44.66 44.34
CA ALA A 187 -36.78 44.74 45.78
C ALA A 187 -36.09 46.06 46.19
N LEU A 188 -35.29 46.68 45.33
CA LEU A 188 -34.66 47.98 45.60
C LEU A 188 -35.63 49.14 45.32
N SER A 189 -36.53 49.02 44.33
CA SER A 189 -37.48 50.09 44.00
C SER A 189 -38.52 50.33 45.08
N SER A 190 -38.94 49.30 45.83
CA SER A 190 -39.82 49.44 46.98
C SER A 190 -39.15 50.17 48.14
N GLN A 191 -37.84 50.00 48.32
CA GLN A 191 -37.03 50.76 49.28
C GLN A 191 -36.76 52.21 48.81
N LEU A 192 -36.53 52.43 47.51
CA LEU A 192 -36.27 53.77 46.97
C LEU A 192 -37.52 54.69 46.97
N ARG A 193 -38.73 54.13 46.95
CA ARG A 193 -39.98 54.91 46.80
C ARG A 193 -40.41 55.69 48.06
N LEU A 194 -39.62 55.64 49.14
CA LEU A 194 -39.81 56.44 50.35
C LEU A 194 -38.86 57.66 50.45
N SER A 195 -37.92 57.84 49.52
CA SER A 195 -36.78 58.77 49.75
C SER A 195 -36.73 60.06 48.90
N ILE A 196 -37.48 60.20 47.80
CA ILE A 196 -37.31 61.35 46.89
C ILE A 196 -38.64 62.03 46.56
N GLN A 197 -38.87 63.14 47.27
CA GLN A 197 -39.92 64.13 47.05
C GLN A 197 -39.30 65.36 46.32
N GLY A 198 -40.07 66.00 45.43
CA GLY A 198 -39.62 67.07 44.51
C GLY A 198 -39.35 66.51 43.11
N GLY A 199 -40.07 66.86 42.04
CA GLY A 199 -40.30 68.20 41.46
C GLY A 199 -39.63 68.19 40.07
N ALA A 200 -40.19 68.64 38.94
CA ALA A 200 -41.26 69.63 38.72
C ALA A 200 -42.19 69.30 37.51
N VAL A 201 -42.95 70.31 37.08
CA VAL A 201 -44.21 70.28 36.31
C VAL A 201 -44.06 70.23 34.77
N ALA A 202 -44.94 69.48 34.08
CA ALA A 202 -45.54 69.82 32.76
C ALA A 202 -46.77 68.94 32.40
N GLN A 203 -47.79 69.52 31.76
CA GLN A 203 -49.04 68.92 31.21
C GLN A 203 -49.55 69.85 30.07
N PRO A 204 -50.55 69.49 29.21
CA PRO A 204 -51.12 68.19 28.82
C PRO A 204 -51.25 68.00 27.27
N GLY A 205 -51.78 66.85 26.80
CA GLY A 205 -52.35 66.69 25.44
C GLY A 205 -51.88 65.44 24.67
N SER A 206 -52.82 64.62 24.19
CA SER A 206 -52.56 63.31 23.54
C SER A 206 -52.72 63.33 22.01
N GLN A 207 -51.99 62.45 21.30
CA GLN A 207 -52.37 61.94 19.96
C GLN A 207 -51.49 60.74 19.49
N SER A 208 -51.26 59.74 20.34
CA SER A 208 -50.47 58.54 20.02
C SER A 208 -51.23 57.51 19.15
N HIS A 209 -52.00 57.97 18.15
CA HIS A 209 -53.01 57.14 17.48
C HIS A 209 -53.03 57.23 15.94
N GLU A 210 -52.33 58.18 15.31
CA GLU A 210 -52.35 58.37 13.84
C GLU A 210 -50.99 58.34 13.12
N ALA A 211 -49.93 57.90 13.80
CA ALA A 211 -48.74 57.34 13.13
C ALA A 211 -48.99 55.87 12.71
N LEU A 212 -50.08 55.75 11.94
CA LEU A 212 -50.50 54.69 11.06
C LEU A 212 -49.37 53.71 10.66
N ARG A 213 -49.57 52.39 10.74
CA ARG A 213 -50.48 51.62 9.84
C ARG A 213 -50.06 51.67 8.35
N ARG A 214 -48.90 52.27 8.02
CA ARG A 214 -48.32 52.32 6.66
C ARG A 214 -47.32 51.20 6.35
N GLN A 215 -46.81 50.47 7.34
CA GLN A 215 -45.77 49.44 7.14
C GLN A 215 -46.30 48.01 6.90
N GLN A 216 -47.62 47.79 6.83
CA GLN A 216 -48.20 46.44 6.89
C GLN A 216 -49.13 46.10 5.71
N ALA A 217 -48.88 46.68 4.53
CA ALA A 217 -49.72 46.51 3.33
C ALA A 217 -48.94 46.41 2.01
N ALA A 218 -47.86 45.62 1.99
CA ALA A 218 -47.22 45.03 0.80
C ALA A 218 -46.34 43.85 1.26
N SER A 219 -46.34 42.65 0.67
CA SER A 219 -47.05 42.17 -0.52
C SER A 219 -47.20 40.63 -0.52
N PHE A 220 -48.30 40.15 -1.12
CA PHE A 220 -48.74 38.74 -1.17
C PHE A 220 -48.81 38.22 -2.64
N LEU A 221 -48.98 36.92 -2.97
CA LEU A 221 -49.33 35.78 -2.12
C LEU A 221 -48.49 34.47 -2.37
N PRO A 222 -48.61 33.65 -3.46
CA PRO A 222 -48.52 32.19 -3.22
C PRO A 222 -47.95 31.20 -4.28
N ALA A 223 -48.05 29.91 -3.88
CA ALA A 223 -48.04 28.63 -4.62
C ALA A 223 -46.65 27.99 -4.94
N SER A 224 -46.45 26.66 -4.96
CA SER A 224 -47.38 25.50 -4.92
C SER A 224 -46.79 24.27 -4.16
N ASN A 225 -47.55 23.19 -4.00
CA ASN A 225 -47.25 21.97 -3.20
C ASN A 225 -46.77 20.73 -4.01
N ASN A 226 -46.46 19.64 -3.27
CA ASN A 226 -46.30 18.21 -3.66
C ASN A 226 -44.90 17.81 -4.20
N ASP A 227 -44.34 16.60 -4.01
CA ASP A 227 -44.90 15.27 -3.63
C ASP A 227 -43.95 14.38 -2.77
N GLU A 228 -44.37 13.15 -2.44
CA GLU A 228 -43.80 12.25 -1.41
C GLU A 228 -42.91 11.06 -1.92
N LYS A 229 -42.00 10.56 -1.06
CA LYS A 229 -41.59 9.14 -0.83
C LYS A 229 -40.79 8.26 -1.87
N ASN A 230 -39.61 7.78 -1.42
CA ASN A 230 -39.29 6.38 -1.01
C ASN A 230 -38.13 5.55 -1.66
N GLU A 231 -37.27 5.01 -0.77
CA GLU A 231 -36.50 3.74 -0.69
C GLU A 231 -35.92 2.87 -1.87
N ARG A 232 -34.81 2.18 -1.50
CA ARG A 232 -34.37 0.78 -1.84
C ARG A 232 -33.74 0.51 -3.24
N THR A 233 -32.82 -0.45 -3.48
CA THR A 233 -31.77 -1.22 -2.73
C THR A 233 -30.96 -2.11 -3.74
N VAL A 234 -29.82 -2.74 -3.32
CA VAL A 234 -29.32 -4.07 -3.84
C VAL A 234 -28.68 -4.05 -5.27
N GLU A 235 -27.62 -4.80 -5.67
CA GLU A 235 -26.66 -5.75 -5.04
C GLU A 235 -25.36 -5.99 -5.87
N ARG A 236 -24.43 -6.78 -5.29
CA ARG A 236 -23.57 -7.85 -5.90
C ARG A 236 -22.20 -7.61 -6.56
N GLY A 237 -21.30 -8.59 -6.26
CA GLY A 237 -20.34 -9.21 -7.19
C GLY A 237 -18.86 -8.84 -6.97
N SER A 238 -18.01 -9.62 -6.28
CA SER A 238 -17.44 -10.95 -6.59
C SER A 238 -16.34 -10.98 -7.68
N GLY A 239 -15.10 -11.36 -7.32
CA GLY A 239 -14.03 -11.66 -8.31
C GLY A 239 -12.63 -11.81 -7.68
N LEU A 240 -11.90 -12.86 -8.06
CA LEU A 240 -10.54 -13.19 -7.56
C LEU A 240 -9.44 -12.36 -8.25
N GLY A 241 -8.27 -12.24 -7.60
CA GLY A 241 -6.99 -11.88 -8.21
C GLY A 241 -5.84 -12.67 -7.55
N PRO A 242 -4.85 -13.20 -8.31
CA PRO A 242 -3.90 -14.19 -7.81
C PRO A 242 -2.72 -13.60 -7.02
N ALA A 243 -2.05 -14.46 -6.24
CA ALA A 243 -0.77 -14.14 -5.62
C ALA A 243 0.35 -14.01 -6.67
N PHE A 244 1.20 -13.01 -6.50
CA PHE A 244 2.36 -12.77 -7.36
C PHE A 244 3.34 -13.97 -7.36
N PRO A 245 4.00 -14.28 -8.49
CA PRO A 245 5.17 -15.13 -8.48
C PRO A 245 6.31 -14.37 -7.81
N TYR A 246 6.83 -14.94 -6.72
CA TYR A 246 8.08 -14.49 -6.14
C TYR A 246 9.18 -15.15 -6.96
N ASN A 247 9.77 -14.44 -7.94
CA ASN A 247 10.94 -14.95 -8.64
C ASN A 247 12.02 -15.22 -7.60
N THR A 248 12.38 -16.50 -7.46
CA THR A 248 13.23 -16.93 -6.35
C THR A 248 14.63 -17.20 -6.85
N ALA A 249 15.62 -16.64 -6.17
CA ALA A 249 17.02 -16.75 -6.56
C ALA A 249 17.52 -18.20 -6.43
N VAL A 250 18.02 -18.72 -7.54
CA VAL A 250 18.73 -20.00 -7.68
C VAL A 250 20.16 -19.71 -8.09
#